data_AF-A0A8I0HN11-F1
#
_entry.id   AF-A0A8I0HN11-F1
#
_cell.length_a   1.000
_cell.length_b   1.000
_cell.length_c   1.000
_cell.angle_alpha   90.00
_cell.angle_beta   90.00
_cell.angle_gamma   90.00
#
_symmetry.space_group_name_H-M   'P 1'
#
loop_
_entity.id
_entity.type
_entity.pdbx_description
1 polymer ?
#
loop_
_entity_poly.entity_id
_entity_poly.type
_entity_poly.pdbx_seq_one_letter_code
_entity_poly.pdbx_strand_id
1 'polypeptide(L)'
;MANPFSKGWKYLMASFDNKIDENADPKVQIQQAVTAAKQQHNQIMQQASQVIGQKKQLEMKLDRLVKDRDALQDKARQAIQLADKAAQDGDATKAQEFNNTAEVFASQLVSVEQQLEETTALHNQAEAAAEDATKKSKESEMRLKEQLSQIDALRAQADQAQMQETVTQSMDSLNQFGGNDDSVPTLDAVREKIERRYADALGAQELTQNSVNDRIAEIQQTGTDMRASARLEQIRAEAGLGSGAAGQLEKGTGESVEDAEELVDDTTEAPDTTGAPDTPDAPADGAENTDKK
;
A
#
# COMPACT_ATOMS: atom_id res chain seq x y z
N MET A 1 -30.17 18.45 21.89
CA MET A 1 -31.11 17.56 21.17
C MET A 1 -30.64 17.45 19.72
N ALA A 2 -30.82 16.31 19.05
CA ALA A 2 -30.33 16.12 17.67
C ALA A 2 -31.43 16.48 16.65
N ASN A 3 -31.19 17.48 15.81
CA ASN A 3 -32.19 17.93 14.82
C ASN A 3 -32.48 16.84 13.78
N PRO A 4 -33.75 16.45 13.55
CA PRO A 4 -34.07 15.41 12.56
C PRO A 4 -33.87 15.89 11.11
N PHE A 5 -34.04 17.18 10.84
CA PHE A 5 -33.92 17.75 9.48
C PHE A 5 -32.53 17.60 8.86
N SER A 6 -31.43 17.72 9.63
CA SER A 6 -30.08 17.54 9.08
C SER A 6 -29.75 16.08 8.75
N LYS A 7 -30.45 15.11 9.35
CA LYS A 7 -30.37 13.70 8.94
C LYS A 7 -31.07 13.49 7.60
N GLY A 8 -32.25 14.06 7.41
CA GLY A 8 -32.97 14.02 6.14
C GLY A 8 -32.14 14.59 4.98
N TRP A 9 -31.50 15.74 5.18
CA TRP A 9 -30.64 16.35 4.15
C TRP A 9 -29.36 15.54 3.88
N LYS A 10 -28.77 14.90 4.91
CA LYS A 10 -27.65 13.95 4.72
C LYS A 10 -28.06 12.70 3.94
N TYR A 11 -29.23 12.12 4.20
CA TYR A 11 -29.73 10.99 3.41
C TYR A 11 -30.10 11.41 1.98
N LEU A 12 -30.63 12.62 1.77
CA LEU A 12 -30.88 13.15 0.44
C LEU A 12 -29.58 13.30 -0.35
N MET A 13 -28.56 13.94 0.22
CA MET A 13 -27.20 14.03 -0.36
C MET A 13 -26.60 12.66 -0.62
N ALA A 14 -26.60 11.74 0.35
CA ALA A 14 -26.04 10.39 0.16
C ALA A 14 -26.79 9.56 -0.90
N SER A 15 -28.11 9.76 -1.06
CA SER A 15 -28.89 9.16 -2.15
C SER A 15 -28.69 9.84 -3.51
N PHE A 16 -28.10 11.04 -3.53
CA PHE A 16 -27.61 11.71 -4.73
C PHE A 16 -26.19 11.23 -5.06
N ASP A 17 -25.26 11.23 -4.10
CA ASP A 17 -23.88 10.72 -4.27
C ASP A 17 -23.90 9.28 -4.80
N ASN A 18 -24.56 8.34 -4.11
CA ASN A 18 -24.64 6.95 -4.56
C ASN A 18 -25.20 6.82 -5.99
N LYS A 19 -26.21 7.61 -6.36
CA LYS A 19 -26.81 7.57 -7.71
C LYS A 19 -26.02 8.33 -8.78
N ILE A 20 -25.12 9.22 -8.39
CA ILE A 20 -24.19 9.90 -9.30
C ILE A 20 -22.98 9.01 -9.58
N ASP A 21 -22.49 8.25 -8.59
CA ASP A 21 -21.41 7.27 -8.80
C ASP A 21 -21.91 6.01 -9.54
N GLU A 22 -23.05 5.41 -9.14
CA GLU A 22 -23.63 4.24 -9.83
C GLU A 22 -24.09 4.54 -11.27
N ASN A 23 -24.27 5.82 -11.63
CA ASN A 23 -24.63 6.26 -12.99
C ASN A 23 -23.63 7.30 -13.54
N ALA A 24 -22.36 7.21 -13.14
CA ALA A 24 -21.31 8.05 -13.68
C ALA A 24 -21.07 7.69 -15.16
N ASP A 25 -21.41 8.61 -16.08
CA ASP A 25 -21.24 8.46 -17.54
C ASP A 25 -19.88 7.80 -17.85
N PRO A 26 -19.83 6.68 -18.61
CA PRO A 26 -18.57 6.00 -18.91
C PRO A 26 -17.50 6.94 -19.50
N LYS A 27 -17.89 8.01 -20.20
CA LYS A 27 -16.97 9.04 -20.71
C LYS A 27 -16.28 9.83 -19.61
N VAL A 28 -16.90 9.99 -18.43
CA VAL A 28 -16.29 10.63 -17.26
C VAL A 28 -15.28 9.67 -16.62
N GLN A 29 -15.64 8.39 -16.45
CA GLN A 29 -14.74 7.36 -15.92
C GLN A 29 -13.50 7.19 -16.82
N ILE A 30 -13.70 7.15 -18.15
CA ILE A 30 -12.64 7.12 -19.17
C ILE A 30 -11.73 8.36 -19.06
N GLN A 31 -12.28 9.56 -18.85
CA GLN A 31 -11.47 10.79 -18.65
C GLN A 31 -10.68 10.78 -17.33
N GLN A 32 -11.24 10.25 -16.25
CA GLN A 32 -10.53 10.04 -14.99
C GLN A 32 -9.36 9.06 -15.19
N ALA A 33 -9.58 7.94 -15.90
CA ALA A 33 -8.55 6.97 -16.22
C ALA A 33 -7.40 7.56 -17.06
N VAL A 34 -7.70 8.36 -18.10
CA VAL A 34 -6.68 9.12 -18.87
C VAL A 34 -5.85 10.03 -17.95
N THR A 35 -6.51 10.71 -17.02
CA THR A 35 -5.88 11.67 -16.12
C THR A 35 -4.97 10.95 -15.12
N ALA A 36 -5.45 9.87 -14.51
CA ALA A 36 -4.68 9.04 -13.58
C ALA A 36 -3.45 8.39 -14.26
N ALA A 37 -3.61 7.82 -15.46
CA ALA A 37 -2.50 7.23 -16.21
C ALA A 37 -1.41 8.27 -16.56
N LYS A 38 -1.81 9.45 -17.03
CA LYS A 38 -0.88 10.57 -17.29
C LYS A 38 -0.21 11.07 -16.02
N GLN A 39 -0.93 11.15 -14.90
CA GLN A 39 -0.38 11.55 -13.60
C GLN A 39 0.66 10.54 -13.09
N GLN A 40 0.35 9.24 -13.15
CA GLN A 40 1.29 8.17 -12.78
C GLN A 40 2.56 8.22 -13.64
N HIS A 41 2.41 8.41 -14.95
CA HIS A 41 3.53 8.57 -15.87
C HIS A 41 4.41 9.78 -15.52
N ASN A 42 3.79 10.94 -15.26
CA ASN A 42 4.49 12.16 -14.88
C ASN A 42 5.24 12.00 -13.54
N GLN A 43 4.68 11.28 -12.56
CA GLN A 43 5.35 10.98 -11.29
C GLN A 43 6.60 10.11 -11.49
N ILE A 44 6.51 9.07 -12.32
CA ILE A 44 7.66 8.20 -12.66
C ILE A 44 8.75 9.01 -13.39
N MET A 45 8.37 9.90 -14.33
CA MET A 45 9.30 10.79 -15.02
C MET A 45 9.97 11.81 -14.08
N GLN A 46 9.25 12.34 -13.10
CA GLN A 46 9.81 13.24 -12.08
C GLN A 46 10.83 12.51 -11.19
N GLN A 47 10.51 11.30 -10.72
CA GLN A 47 11.43 10.47 -9.94
C GLN A 47 12.69 10.10 -10.75
N ALA A 48 12.52 9.68 -12.01
CA ALA A 48 13.66 9.37 -12.88
C ALA A 48 14.55 10.60 -13.12
N SER A 49 13.97 11.77 -13.37
CA SER A 49 14.70 13.03 -13.51
C SER A 49 15.52 13.39 -12.26
N GLN A 50 14.97 13.16 -11.06
CA GLN A 50 15.68 13.38 -9.79
C GLN A 50 16.89 12.45 -9.63
N VAL A 51 16.74 11.15 -9.91
CA VAL A 51 17.82 10.16 -9.78
C VAL A 51 18.91 10.39 -10.83
N ILE A 52 18.53 10.64 -12.09
CA ILE A 52 19.47 10.98 -13.17
C ILE A 52 20.21 12.29 -12.85
N GLY A 53 19.51 13.28 -12.29
CA GLY A 53 20.10 14.54 -11.82
C GLY A 53 21.15 14.34 -10.73
N GLN A 54 20.87 13.48 -9.74
CA GLN A 54 21.83 13.12 -8.68
C GLN A 54 23.08 12.44 -9.26
N LYS A 55 22.91 11.49 -10.20
CA LYS A 55 24.06 10.89 -10.91
C LYS A 55 24.91 11.97 -11.60
N LYS A 56 24.29 12.90 -12.34
CA LYS A 56 25.02 13.99 -13.01
C LYS A 56 25.70 14.97 -12.04
N GLN A 57 25.16 15.17 -10.84
CA GLN A 57 25.85 15.93 -9.79
C GLN A 57 27.09 15.20 -9.26
N LEU A 58 27.03 13.88 -9.11
CA LEU A 58 28.16 13.04 -8.69
C LEU A 58 29.25 12.96 -9.78
N GLU A 59 28.88 12.78 -11.06
CA GLU A 59 29.80 12.88 -12.20
C GLU A 59 30.57 14.22 -12.17
N MET A 60 29.85 15.34 -12.02
CA MET A 60 30.48 16.66 -11.90
C MET A 60 31.33 16.85 -10.62
N LYS A 61 31.10 16.07 -9.54
CA LYS A 61 31.96 16.10 -8.34
C LYS A 61 33.26 15.33 -8.59
N LEU A 62 33.19 14.14 -9.20
CA LEU A 62 34.36 13.37 -9.63
C LEU A 62 35.25 14.17 -10.58
N ASP A 63 34.65 14.81 -11.58
CA ASP A 63 35.34 15.68 -12.55
C ASP A 63 36.13 16.84 -11.91
N ARG A 64 35.79 17.25 -10.69
CA ARG A 64 36.54 18.26 -9.92
C ARG A 64 37.63 17.60 -9.08
N LEU A 65 37.28 16.59 -8.28
CA LEU A 65 38.21 15.85 -7.42
C LEU A 65 39.39 15.25 -8.21
N VAL A 66 39.16 14.76 -9.43
CA VAL A 66 40.22 14.28 -10.34
C VAL A 66 41.22 15.40 -10.70
N LYS A 67 40.72 16.61 -10.99
CA LYS A 67 41.56 17.78 -11.33
C LYS A 67 42.27 18.34 -10.10
N ASP A 68 41.61 18.34 -8.95
CA ASP A 68 42.18 18.78 -7.67
C ASP A 68 43.31 17.82 -7.22
N ARG A 69 43.10 16.49 -7.37
CA ARG A 69 44.14 15.45 -7.19
C ARG A 69 45.34 15.76 -8.07
N ASP A 70 45.16 15.92 -9.38
CA ASP A 70 46.27 16.15 -10.30
C ASP A 70 47.04 17.44 -9.98
N ALA A 71 46.31 18.53 -9.68
CA ALA A 71 46.91 19.79 -9.27
C ALA A 71 47.66 19.72 -7.92
N LEU A 72 47.24 18.86 -6.98
CA LEU A 72 47.96 18.62 -5.72
C LEU A 72 49.18 17.72 -5.92
N GLN A 73 49.03 16.65 -6.69
CA GLN A 73 50.10 15.72 -7.06
C GLN A 73 51.26 16.43 -7.78
N ASP A 74 50.97 17.32 -8.73
CA ASP A 74 52.02 18.06 -9.44
C ASP A 74 52.66 19.16 -8.57
N LYS A 75 51.92 19.80 -7.66
CA LYS A 75 52.50 20.70 -6.65
C LYS A 75 53.42 19.95 -5.67
N ALA A 76 53.03 18.75 -5.23
CA ALA A 76 53.85 17.91 -4.37
C ALA A 76 55.15 17.49 -5.07
N ARG A 77 55.08 17.04 -6.33
CA ARG A 77 56.25 16.78 -7.19
C ARG A 77 57.16 17.99 -7.33
N GLN A 78 56.58 19.17 -7.58
CA GLN A 78 57.34 20.42 -7.72
C GLN A 78 58.03 20.83 -6.40
N ALA A 79 57.35 20.68 -5.26
CA ALA A 79 57.92 20.95 -3.94
C ALA A 79 59.11 20.02 -3.64
N ILE A 80 59.00 18.72 -3.93
CA ILE A 80 60.10 17.75 -3.79
C ILE A 80 61.29 18.15 -4.69
N GLN A 81 61.06 18.46 -5.97
CA GLN A 81 62.12 18.89 -6.90
C GLN A 81 62.83 20.18 -6.43
N LEU A 82 62.11 21.09 -5.77
CA LEU A 82 62.68 22.30 -5.18
C LEU A 82 63.47 22.00 -3.89
N ALA A 83 63.03 21.03 -3.09
CA ALA A 83 63.75 20.56 -1.91
C ALA A 83 65.07 19.85 -2.30
N ASP A 84 65.01 18.92 -3.24
CA ASP A 84 66.17 18.21 -3.81
C ASP A 84 67.20 19.21 -4.36
N LYS A 85 66.74 20.23 -5.08
CA LYS A 85 67.62 21.27 -5.61
C LYS A 85 68.23 22.11 -4.48
N ALA A 86 67.45 22.56 -3.51
CA ALA A 86 67.98 23.34 -2.37
C ALA A 86 69.03 22.54 -1.59
N ALA A 87 68.83 21.23 -1.41
CA ALA A 87 69.80 20.33 -0.80
C ALA A 87 71.10 20.19 -1.64
N GLN A 88 70.99 20.10 -2.97
CA GLN A 88 72.14 20.08 -3.89
C GLN A 88 72.91 21.42 -3.91
N ASP A 89 72.19 22.55 -3.82
CA ASP A 89 72.75 23.90 -3.71
C ASP A 89 73.32 24.19 -2.29
N GLY A 90 73.15 23.27 -1.33
CA GLY A 90 73.68 23.35 0.04
C GLY A 90 72.80 24.09 1.06
N ASP A 91 71.62 24.55 0.66
CA ASP A 91 70.66 25.30 1.50
C ASP A 91 69.71 24.35 2.25
N ALA A 92 70.23 23.76 3.33
CA ALA A 92 69.53 22.77 4.14
C ALA A 92 68.22 23.30 4.76
N THR A 93 68.18 24.57 5.18
CA THR A 93 66.98 25.21 5.74
C THR A 93 65.86 25.25 4.71
N LYS A 94 66.16 25.73 3.50
CA LYS A 94 65.20 25.85 2.41
C LYS A 94 64.77 24.50 1.84
N ALA A 95 65.66 23.51 1.85
CA ALA A 95 65.29 22.13 1.55
C ALA A 95 64.24 21.59 2.54
N GLN A 96 64.39 21.90 3.83
CA GLN A 96 63.39 21.54 4.84
C GLN A 96 62.06 22.29 4.65
N GLU A 97 62.08 23.60 4.33
CA GLU A 97 60.86 24.36 4.03
C GLU A 97 60.07 23.79 2.84
N PHE A 98 60.75 23.39 1.77
CA PHE A 98 60.11 22.73 0.62
C PHE A 98 59.62 21.31 0.93
N ASN A 99 60.34 20.53 1.75
CA ASN A 99 59.86 19.22 2.21
C ASN A 99 58.58 19.34 3.05
N ASN A 100 58.54 20.24 4.03
CA ASN A 100 57.34 20.54 4.82
C ASN A 100 56.16 20.96 3.91
N THR A 101 56.45 21.71 2.84
CA THR A 101 55.45 22.11 1.83
C THR A 101 54.94 20.91 1.02
N ALA A 102 55.81 19.95 0.67
CA ALA A 102 55.42 18.72 0.00
C ALA A 102 54.54 17.82 0.89
N GLU A 103 54.86 17.70 2.18
CA GLU A 103 54.05 16.96 3.16
C GLU A 103 52.63 17.54 3.31
N VAL A 104 52.49 18.87 3.27
CA VAL A 104 51.19 19.54 3.27
C VAL A 104 50.39 19.21 2.00
N PHE A 105 51.01 19.25 0.81
CA PHE A 105 50.33 18.86 -0.43
C PHE A 105 49.98 17.37 -0.48
N ALA A 106 50.84 16.48 0.05
CA ALA A 106 50.56 15.05 0.16
C ALA A 106 49.38 14.77 1.12
N SER A 107 49.32 15.47 2.25
CA SER A 107 48.20 15.38 3.20
C SER A 107 46.87 15.82 2.59
N GLN A 108 46.90 16.87 1.75
CA GLN A 108 45.72 17.31 1.00
C GLN A 108 45.35 16.33 -0.12
N LEU A 109 46.34 15.75 -0.81
CA LEU A 109 46.14 14.75 -1.88
C LEU A 109 45.39 13.53 -1.35
N VAL A 110 45.83 12.93 -0.23
CA VAL A 110 45.17 11.78 0.40
C VAL A 110 43.70 12.09 0.77
N SER A 111 43.42 13.31 1.25
CA SER A 111 42.05 13.74 1.56
C SER A 111 41.16 13.86 0.31
N VAL A 112 41.71 14.30 -0.83
CA VAL A 112 41.00 14.36 -2.11
C VAL A 112 40.82 12.95 -2.70
N GLU A 113 41.81 12.07 -2.57
CA GLU A 113 41.74 10.68 -3.05
C GLU A 113 40.69 9.87 -2.28
N GLN A 114 40.60 10.02 -0.94
CA GLN A 114 39.55 9.41 -0.14
C GLN A 114 38.14 9.92 -0.54
N GLN A 115 37.99 11.22 -0.77
CA GLN A 115 36.73 11.80 -1.28
C GLN A 115 36.39 11.31 -2.69
N LEU A 116 37.39 11.02 -3.53
CA LEU A 116 37.22 10.48 -4.88
C LEU A 116 36.71 9.04 -4.81
N GLU A 117 37.29 8.20 -3.95
CA GLU A 117 36.82 6.83 -3.69
C GLU A 117 35.36 6.81 -3.19
N GLU A 118 35.03 7.57 -2.14
CA GLU A 118 33.67 7.70 -1.60
C GLU A 118 32.69 8.17 -2.69
N THR A 119 33.04 9.21 -3.44
CA THR A 119 32.19 9.75 -4.51
C THR A 119 32.02 8.75 -5.67
N THR A 120 33.02 7.90 -5.92
CA THR A 120 32.96 6.86 -6.95
C THR A 120 32.00 5.74 -6.52
N ALA A 121 32.03 5.32 -5.26
CA ALA A 121 31.06 4.36 -4.72
C ALA A 121 29.62 4.88 -4.83
N LEU A 122 29.38 6.14 -4.44
CA LEU A 122 28.10 6.82 -4.57
C LEU A 122 27.67 6.99 -6.05
N HIS A 123 28.60 7.32 -6.95
CA HIS A 123 28.33 7.40 -8.39
C HIS A 123 27.87 6.06 -8.95
N ASN A 124 28.55 4.97 -8.63
CA ASN A 124 28.23 3.64 -9.15
C ASN A 124 26.86 3.16 -8.64
N GLN A 125 26.49 3.51 -7.39
CA GLN A 125 25.14 3.27 -6.86
C GLN A 125 24.09 4.13 -7.60
N ALA A 126 24.37 5.41 -7.85
CA ALA A 126 23.49 6.31 -8.58
C ALA A 126 23.37 5.93 -10.08
N GLU A 127 24.38 5.30 -10.67
CA GLU A 127 24.37 4.77 -12.03
C GLU A 127 23.34 3.64 -12.17
N ALA A 128 23.43 2.60 -11.35
CA ALA A 128 22.46 1.50 -11.35
C ALA A 128 21.02 1.99 -11.08
N ALA A 129 20.86 2.95 -10.16
CA ALA A 129 19.56 3.56 -9.87
C ALA A 129 19.03 4.38 -11.06
N ALA A 130 19.89 5.12 -11.76
CA ALA A 130 19.52 5.89 -12.95
C ALA A 130 19.16 4.99 -14.14
N GLU A 131 19.81 3.83 -14.30
CA GLU A 131 19.47 2.84 -15.33
C GLU A 131 18.09 2.20 -15.07
N ASP A 132 17.82 1.75 -13.85
CA ASP A 132 16.52 1.22 -13.44
C ASP A 132 15.40 2.27 -13.59
N ALA A 133 15.65 3.50 -13.16
CA ALA A 133 14.71 4.60 -13.35
C ALA A 133 14.48 4.94 -14.84
N THR A 134 15.52 4.87 -15.68
CA THR A 134 15.41 5.03 -17.14
C THR A 134 14.61 3.90 -17.79
N LYS A 135 14.75 2.67 -17.29
CA LYS A 135 13.96 1.51 -17.73
C LYS A 135 12.49 1.67 -17.36
N LYS A 136 12.19 1.96 -16.08
CA LYS A 136 10.82 2.22 -15.58
C LYS A 136 10.14 3.40 -16.27
N SER A 137 10.90 4.44 -16.60
CA SER A 137 10.47 5.58 -17.43
C SER A 137 9.97 5.13 -18.81
N LYS A 138 10.73 4.30 -19.53
CA LYS A 138 10.36 3.74 -20.85
C LYS A 138 9.18 2.76 -20.76
N GLU A 139 9.18 1.88 -19.76
CA GLU A 139 8.07 0.94 -19.51
C GLU A 139 6.76 1.68 -19.20
N SER A 140 6.84 2.75 -18.42
CA SER A 140 5.72 3.68 -18.16
C SER A 140 5.24 4.40 -19.43
N GLU A 141 6.14 4.80 -20.32
CA GLU A 141 5.78 5.41 -21.61
C GLU A 141 5.03 4.42 -22.52
N MET A 142 5.51 3.17 -22.61
CA MET A 142 4.85 2.12 -23.38
C MET A 142 3.47 1.78 -22.81
N ARG A 143 3.38 1.58 -21.48
CA ARG A 143 2.12 1.32 -20.78
C ARG A 143 1.12 2.46 -20.93
N LEU A 144 1.57 3.72 -20.87
CA LEU A 144 0.69 4.87 -21.10
C LEU A 144 0.12 4.87 -22.52
N LYS A 145 0.95 4.59 -23.55
CA LYS A 145 0.48 4.49 -24.95
C LYS A 145 -0.54 3.37 -25.14
N GLU A 146 -0.31 2.21 -24.53
CA GLU A 146 -1.26 1.08 -24.55
C GLU A 146 -2.56 1.41 -23.84
N GLN A 147 -2.50 1.97 -22.62
CA GLN A 147 -3.70 2.37 -21.88
C GLN A 147 -4.51 3.42 -22.63
N LEU A 148 -3.86 4.40 -23.27
CA LEU A 148 -4.55 5.40 -24.10
C LEU A 148 -5.26 4.77 -25.30
N SER A 149 -4.64 3.80 -26.00
CA SER A 149 -5.30 3.15 -27.15
C SER A 149 -6.48 2.27 -26.73
N GLN A 150 -6.40 1.60 -25.56
CA GLN A 150 -7.54 0.87 -24.97
C GLN A 150 -8.68 1.83 -24.57
N ILE A 151 -8.34 2.96 -23.96
CA ILE A 151 -9.27 4.03 -23.58
C ILE A 151 -9.97 4.63 -24.81
N ASP A 152 -9.25 4.92 -25.89
CA ASP A 152 -9.84 5.46 -27.13
C ASP A 152 -10.79 4.45 -27.80
N ALA A 153 -10.49 3.15 -27.74
CA ALA A 153 -11.38 2.09 -28.20
C ALA A 153 -12.65 1.97 -27.33
N LEU A 154 -12.52 2.00 -26.00
CA LEU A 154 -13.65 2.04 -25.05
C LEU A 154 -14.51 3.29 -25.24
N ARG A 155 -13.89 4.43 -25.54
CA ARG A 155 -14.61 5.68 -25.84
C ARG A 155 -15.45 5.56 -27.10
N ALA A 156 -14.89 5.03 -28.19
CA ALA A 156 -15.64 4.79 -29.43
C ALA A 156 -16.82 3.82 -29.22
N GLN A 157 -16.65 2.77 -28.40
CA GLN A 157 -17.73 1.87 -28.01
C GLN A 157 -18.81 2.59 -27.18
N ALA A 158 -18.44 3.43 -26.22
CA ALA A 158 -19.37 4.22 -25.42
C ALA A 158 -20.14 5.26 -26.27
N ASP A 159 -19.47 5.91 -27.23
CA ASP A 159 -20.11 6.81 -28.19
C ASP A 159 -21.11 6.05 -29.09
N GLN A 160 -20.78 4.83 -29.54
CA GLN A 160 -21.68 3.97 -30.31
C GLN A 160 -22.87 3.44 -29.47
N ALA A 161 -22.65 3.11 -28.20
CA ALA A 161 -23.70 2.66 -27.28
C ALA A 161 -24.69 3.80 -26.98
N GLN A 162 -24.18 4.99 -26.61
CA GLN A 162 -25.02 6.17 -26.36
C GLN A 162 -25.82 6.59 -27.61
N MET A 163 -25.29 6.42 -28.82
CA MET A 163 -26.05 6.69 -30.04
C MET A 163 -27.27 5.75 -30.17
N GLN A 164 -27.11 4.46 -29.87
CA GLN A 164 -28.21 3.48 -29.89
C GLN A 164 -29.23 3.76 -28.77
N GLU A 165 -28.76 4.09 -27.56
CA GLU A 165 -29.60 4.52 -26.45
C GLU A 165 -30.42 5.77 -26.82
N THR A 166 -29.77 6.81 -27.36
CA THR A 166 -30.43 8.06 -27.79
C THR A 166 -31.48 7.81 -28.88
N VAL A 167 -31.18 6.94 -29.85
CA VAL A 167 -32.14 6.55 -30.90
C VAL A 167 -33.32 5.76 -30.32
N THR A 168 -33.07 4.85 -29.37
CA THR A 168 -34.11 4.06 -28.70
C THR A 168 -35.00 4.96 -27.84
N GLN A 169 -34.42 5.84 -27.03
CA GLN A 169 -35.14 6.84 -26.23
C GLN A 169 -35.95 7.82 -27.11
N SER A 170 -35.45 8.15 -28.30
CA SER A 170 -36.19 8.95 -29.30
C SER A 170 -37.38 8.18 -29.88
N MET A 171 -37.24 6.87 -30.10
CA MET A 171 -38.34 6.00 -30.54
C MET A 171 -39.37 5.77 -29.43
N ASP A 172 -38.94 5.53 -28.19
CA ASP A 172 -39.84 5.32 -27.05
C ASP A 172 -40.64 6.57 -26.72
N SER A 173 -40.00 7.75 -26.72
CA SER A 173 -40.71 9.03 -26.51
C SER A 173 -41.65 9.37 -27.66
N LEU A 174 -41.31 9.02 -28.90
CA LEU A 174 -42.23 9.15 -30.04
C LEU A 174 -43.39 8.16 -29.96
N ASN A 175 -43.16 6.93 -29.50
CA ASN A 175 -44.18 5.91 -29.30
C ASN A 175 -45.13 6.29 -28.15
N GLN A 176 -44.61 6.87 -27.08
CA GLN A 176 -45.38 7.41 -25.94
C GLN A 176 -46.27 8.61 -26.31
N PHE A 177 -45.96 9.33 -27.40
CA PHE A 177 -46.82 10.39 -27.96
C PHE A 177 -47.64 9.94 -29.19
N GLY A 178 -47.28 8.84 -29.85
CA GLY A 178 -47.91 8.33 -31.07
C GLY A 178 -48.88 7.16 -30.86
N GLY A 179 -48.80 6.47 -29.72
CA GLY A 179 -49.79 5.49 -29.30
C GLY A 179 -51.11 6.17 -28.90
N ASN A 180 -52.23 5.68 -29.42
CA ASN A 180 -53.56 6.22 -29.10
C ASN A 180 -53.93 5.94 -27.64
N ASP A 181 -54.02 7.00 -26.83
CA ASP A 181 -54.67 7.10 -25.50
C ASP A 181 -54.87 5.80 -24.69
N ASP A 182 -53.78 5.11 -24.37
CA ASP A 182 -53.74 3.97 -23.42
C ASP A 182 -53.23 4.40 -22.03
N SER A 183 -53.24 5.72 -21.77
CA SER A 183 -52.82 6.34 -20.49
C SER A 183 -53.95 6.39 -19.45
N VAL A 184 -55.09 5.76 -19.74
CA VAL A 184 -56.21 5.55 -18.81
C VAL A 184 -56.14 4.11 -18.30
N PRO A 185 -55.67 3.85 -17.07
CA PRO A 185 -55.57 2.48 -16.55
C PRO A 185 -56.93 1.78 -16.60
N THR A 186 -57.02 0.67 -17.34
CA THR A 186 -58.24 -0.13 -17.44
C THR A 186 -58.68 -0.59 -16.05
N LEU A 187 -59.99 -0.69 -15.82
CA LEU A 187 -60.54 -1.03 -14.51
C LEU A 187 -60.07 -2.41 -14.02
N ASP A 188 -59.73 -3.31 -14.94
CA ASP A 188 -59.17 -4.63 -14.62
C ASP A 188 -57.70 -4.56 -14.15
N ALA A 189 -56.86 -3.71 -14.76
CA ALA A 189 -55.50 -3.45 -14.27
C ALA A 189 -55.49 -2.76 -12.90
N VAL A 190 -56.51 -1.94 -12.60
CA VAL A 190 -56.73 -1.39 -11.25
C VAL A 190 -57.20 -2.48 -10.27
N ARG A 191 -58.10 -3.38 -10.70
CA ARG A 191 -58.56 -4.53 -9.90
C ARG A 191 -57.40 -5.44 -9.52
N GLU A 192 -56.61 -5.90 -10.49
CA GLU A 192 -55.45 -6.79 -10.26
C GLU A 192 -54.46 -6.18 -9.26
N LYS A 193 -54.22 -4.87 -9.35
CA LYS A 193 -53.34 -4.13 -8.42
C LYS A 193 -53.90 -4.01 -7.00
N ILE A 194 -55.22 -4.04 -6.83
CA ILE A 194 -55.90 -4.09 -5.53
C ILE A 194 -55.85 -5.52 -4.98
N GLU A 195 -56.20 -6.52 -5.80
CA GLU A 195 -56.19 -7.94 -5.43
C GLU A 195 -54.78 -8.40 -5.01
N ARG A 196 -53.75 -8.02 -5.78
CA ARG A 196 -52.36 -8.25 -5.39
C ARG A 196 -52.02 -7.62 -4.05
N ARG A 197 -52.37 -6.34 -3.82
CA ARG A 197 -52.11 -5.67 -2.53
C ARG A 197 -52.85 -6.33 -1.37
N TYR A 198 -54.02 -6.89 -1.61
CA TYR A 198 -54.79 -7.64 -0.61
C TYR A 198 -54.13 -8.99 -0.29
N ALA A 199 -53.64 -9.71 -1.29
CA ALA A 199 -52.87 -10.93 -1.13
C ALA A 199 -51.51 -10.70 -0.43
N ASP A 200 -50.76 -9.66 -0.84
CA ASP A 200 -49.50 -9.23 -0.23
C ASP A 200 -49.72 -8.91 1.28
N ALA A 201 -50.85 -8.29 1.64
CA ALA A 201 -51.20 -7.97 3.02
C ALA A 201 -51.63 -9.20 3.86
N LEU A 202 -52.41 -10.11 3.28
CA LEU A 202 -52.79 -11.38 3.93
C LEU A 202 -51.58 -12.27 4.18
N GLY A 203 -50.71 -12.45 3.18
CA GLY A 203 -49.46 -13.20 3.33
C GLY A 203 -48.52 -12.61 4.39
N ALA A 204 -48.44 -11.28 4.50
CA ALA A 204 -47.71 -10.62 5.58
C ALA A 204 -48.33 -10.87 6.98
N GLN A 205 -49.65 -11.05 7.06
CA GLN A 205 -50.36 -11.33 8.31
C GLN A 205 -50.24 -12.82 8.72
N GLU A 206 -50.12 -13.74 7.77
CA GLU A 206 -49.77 -15.15 8.05
C GLU A 206 -48.30 -15.28 8.46
N LEU A 207 -47.38 -14.62 7.74
CA LEU A 207 -45.95 -14.60 8.07
C LEU A 207 -45.66 -14.03 9.46
N THR A 208 -46.40 -13.00 9.91
CA THR A 208 -46.23 -12.44 11.27
C THR A 208 -46.86 -13.30 12.36
N GLN A 209 -47.88 -14.12 12.07
CA GLN A 209 -48.38 -15.11 13.04
C GLN A 209 -47.44 -16.30 13.17
N ASN A 210 -46.94 -16.84 12.06
CA ASN A 210 -46.03 -17.99 12.08
C ASN A 210 -44.67 -17.62 12.68
N SER A 211 -44.03 -16.54 12.21
CA SER A 211 -42.69 -16.14 12.70
C SER A 211 -42.63 -15.72 14.17
N VAL A 212 -43.75 -15.33 14.79
CA VAL A 212 -43.82 -15.10 16.25
C VAL A 212 -43.92 -16.42 17.00
N ASN A 213 -44.73 -17.38 16.53
CA ASN A 213 -44.85 -18.69 17.16
C ASN A 213 -43.55 -19.51 17.04
N ASP A 214 -43.00 -19.61 15.82
CA ASP A 214 -41.77 -20.36 15.55
C ASP A 214 -40.59 -19.83 16.37
N ARG A 215 -40.46 -18.50 16.45
CA ARG A 215 -39.36 -17.86 17.19
C ARG A 215 -39.54 -17.92 18.71
N ILE A 216 -40.77 -18.04 19.21
CA ILE A 216 -41.03 -18.34 20.64
C ILE A 216 -40.67 -19.80 20.95
N ALA A 217 -40.91 -20.74 20.05
CA ALA A 217 -40.49 -22.13 20.21
C ALA A 217 -38.95 -22.26 20.19
N GLU A 218 -38.29 -21.67 19.19
CA GLU A 218 -36.83 -21.66 19.03
C GLU A 218 -36.11 -21.07 20.26
N ILE A 219 -36.61 -19.96 20.80
CA ILE A 219 -36.03 -19.29 21.99
C ILE A 219 -36.19 -20.14 23.26
N GLN A 220 -37.30 -20.87 23.42
CA GLN A 220 -37.47 -21.77 24.58
C GLN A 220 -36.54 -22.98 24.49
N GLN A 221 -36.39 -23.57 23.30
CA GLN A 221 -35.58 -24.77 23.09
C GLN A 221 -34.07 -24.45 23.22
N THR A 222 -33.55 -23.47 22.48
CA THR A 222 -32.12 -23.09 22.56
C THR A 222 -31.75 -22.46 23.90
N GLY A 223 -32.67 -21.71 24.53
CA GLY A 223 -32.42 -20.99 25.78
C GLY A 223 -32.37 -21.89 27.03
N THR A 224 -32.90 -23.12 26.98
CA THR A 224 -32.84 -24.06 28.09
C THR A 224 -31.61 -24.95 28.02
N ASP A 225 -31.35 -25.59 26.86
CA ASP A 225 -30.21 -26.51 26.68
C ASP A 225 -28.85 -25.83 26.95
N MET A 226 -28.64 -24.60 26.45
CA MET A 226 -27.42 -23.80 26.69
C MET A 226 -27.17 -23.49 28.17
N ARG A 227 -28.23 -23.42 28.99
CA ARG A 227 -28.10 -23.19 30.45
C ARG A 227 -27.94 -24.50 31.20
N ALA A 228 -28.58 -25.58 30.72
CA ALA A 228 -28.44 -26.91 31.29
C ALA A 228 -27.01 -27.45 31.13
N SER A 229 -26.41 -27.32 29.95
CA SER A 229 -25.02 -27.72 29.69
C SER A 229 -24.03 -26.95 30.57
N ALA A 230 -24.06 -25.61 30.53
CA ALA A 230 -23.18 -24.75 31.33
C ALA A 230 -23.32 -25.02 32.84
N ARG A 231 -24.54 -25.30 33.33
CA ARG A 231 -24.77 -25.64 34.74
C ARG A 231 -24.29 -27.04 35.11
N LEU A 232 -24.44 -28.03 34.22
CA LEU A 232 -23.85 -29.37 34.39
C LEU A 232 -22.33 -29.34 34.40
N GLU A 233 -21.72 -28.49 33.58
CA GLU A 233 -20.27 -28.32 33.47
C GLU A 233 -19.71 -27.62 34.71
N GLN A 234 -20.38 -26.55 35.19
CA GLN A 234 -20.11 -25.93 36.48
C GLN A 234 -20.19 -26.94 37.64
N ILE A 235 -21.28 -27.72 37.74
CA ILE A 235 -21.45 -28.74 38.79
C ILE A 235 -20.35 -29.81 38.72
N ARG A 236 -19.90 -30.19 37.51
CA ARG A 236 -18.84 -31.19 37.32
C ARG A 236 -17.47 -30.68 37.78
N ALA A 237 -17.20 -29.38 37.60
CA ALA A 237 -16.02 -28.71 38.14
C ALA A 237 -16.11 -28.54 39.66
N GLU A 238 -17.25 -28.07 40.19
CA GLU A 238 -17.49 -27.90 41.63
C GLU A 238 -17.44 -29.24 42.41
N ALA A 239 -17.81 -30.35 41.77
CA ALA A 239 -17.71 -31.70 42.33
C ALA A 239 -16.30 -32.32 42.29
N GLY A 240 -15.31 -31.67 41.66
CA GLY A 240 -13.91 -32.12 41.62
C GLY A 240 -13.65 -33.38 40.77
N LEU A 241 -14.63 -33.86 40.00
CA LEU A 241 -14.54 -35.09 39.17
C LEU A 241 -13.80 -34.85 37.83
N GLY A 242 -12.75 -34.03 37.86
CA GLY A 242 -12.16 -33.36 36.70
C GLY A 242 -10.77 -33.81 36.26
N SER A 243 -10.26 -34.97 36.72
CA SER A 243 -9.04 -35.60 36.18
C SER A 243 -8.94 -37.08 36.53
N GLY A 244 -8.85 -37.94 35.51
CA GLY A 244 -8.67 -39.38 35.63
C GLY A 244 -8.58 -40.00 34.23
N ALA A 245 -7.59 -40.86 33.98
CA ALA A 245 -7.22 -41.33 32.64
C ALA A 245 -7.57 -42.82 32.40
N ALA A 246 -7.40 -43.23 31.13
CA ALA A 246 -7.45 -44.61 30.59
C ALA A 246 -8.83 -45.30 30.53
N GLY A 247 -9.02 -46.24 29.59
CA GLY A 247 -10.19 -47.13 29.69
C GLY A 247 -10.69 -48.03 28.54
N GLN A 248 -10.07 -48.10 27.36
CA GLN A 248 -10.24 -49.22 26.39
C GLN A 248 -11.66 -49.45 25.74
N LEU A 249 -11.67 -50.36 24.76
CA LEU A 249 -12.79 -51.04 24.09
C LEU A 249 -13.62 -50.26 23.03
N GLU A 250 -14.02 -50.81 21.88
CA GLU A 250 -13.49 -51.81 20.91
C GLU A 250 -14.48 -51.87 19.71
N LYS A 251 -14.04 -52.38 18.54
CA LYS A 251 -14.87 -52.81 17.37
C LYS A 251 -15.42 -51.68 16.45
N GLY A 252 -15.04 -51.59 15.16
CA GLY A 252 -14.03 -52.33 14.38
C GLY A 252 -14.28 -52.31 12.86
N THR A 253 -13.38 -52.93 12.09
CA THR A 253 -13.37 -53.17 10.61
C THR A 253 -12.66 -52.09 9.75
N GLY A 254 -11.67 -52.51 8.94
CA GLY A 254 -11.08 -51.72 7.85
C GLY A 254 -9.55 -51.80 7.72
N GLU A 255 -9.05 -52.62 6.79
CA GLU A 255 -7.67 -52.58 6.22
C GLU A 255 -7.30 -51.18 5.67
N SER A 256 -6.05 -50.73 5.51
CA SER A 256 -4.66 -51.28 5.63
C SER A 256 -3.69 -50.06 5.76
N VAL A 257 -2.36 -50.10 5.88
CA VAL A 257 -1.27 -51.06 5.53
C VAL A 257 -0.11 -50.91 6.56
N GLU A 258 0.81 -51.87 6.64
CA GLU A 258 2.15 -51.72 7.26
C GLU A 258 3.01 -50.66 6.50
N ASP A 259 4.13 -50.09 6.98
CA ASP A 259 5.05 -50.37 8.11
C ASP A 259 5.77 -49.02 8.51
N ALA A 260 6.84 -48.84 9.33
CA ALA A 260 7.83 -49.69 10.02
C ALA A 260 8.50 -48.94 11.22
N GLU A 261 9.39 -49.65 11.96
CA GLU A 261 10.64 -49.26 12.66
C GLU A 261 10.80 -47.84 13.29
N GLU A 262 10.96 -47.66 14.61
CA GLU A 262 12.09 -48.00 15.54
C GLU A 262 13.13 -46.84 15.65
N LEU A 263 13.02 -45.93 16.64
CA LEU A 263 13.63 -45.93 18.00
C LEU A 263 15.16 -45.88 18.11
N VAL A 264 15.73 -44.67 18.27
CA VAL A 264 16.63 -44.18 19.35
C VAL A 264 16.92 -42.69 19.05
N ASP A 265 16.82 -41.69 19.93
CA ASP A 265 17.12 -41.53 21.38
C ASP A 265 18.60 -41.60 21.76
N ASP A 266 19.21 -40.42 21.98
CA ASP A 266 20.12 -40.21 23.12
C ASP A 266 20.07 -38.71 23.54
N THR A 267 20.58 -38.40 24.73
CA THR A 267 20.16 -37.28 25.58
C THR A 267 21.28 -36.27 25.86
N THR A 268 20.98 -35.18 26.59
CA THR A 268 21.90 -34.31 27.37
C THR A 268 22.83 -33.36 26.57
N GLU A 269 23.23 -32.18 27.06
CA GLU A 269 22.95 -31.46 28.32
C GLU A 269 23.01 -29.91 28.12
N ALA A 270 22.54 -29.14 29.10
CA ALA A 270 22.70 -27.68 29.23
C ALA A 270 23.86 -27.38 30.25
N PRO A 271 24.08 -26.18 30.86
CA PRO A 271 23.37 -24.89 30.76
C PRO A 271 24.25 -23.60 30.76
N ASP A 272 23.58 -22.44 30.76
CA ASP A 272 23.96 -21.15 31.40
C ASP A 272 25.26 -20.39 30.92
N THR A 273 25.40 -19.05 30.97
CA THR A 273 24.85 -17.99 31.84
C THR A 273 24.71 -16.59 31.18
N THR A 274 23.74 -15.79 31.67
CA THR A 274 23.76 -14.29 31.86
C THR A 274 24.13 -13.31 30.74
N GLY A 275 23.32 -12.24 30.57
CA GLY A 275 23.77 -10.97 29.97
C GLY A 275 22.68 -9.94 29.63
N ALA A 276 22.59 -8.84 30.38
CA ALA A 276 21.85 -7.60 30.07
C ALA A 276 22.69 -6.39 30.58
N PRO A 277 22.62 -5.18 29.98
CA PRO A 277 21.50 -4.27 30.26
C PRO A 277 21.11 -3.23 29.15
N ASP A 278 20.02 -2.51 29.43
CA ASP A 278 19.65 -1.12 29.10
C ASP A 278 19.89 -0.46 27.72
N THR A 279 18.79 0.06 27.18
CA THR A 279 18.73 1.09 26.13
C THR A 279 18.56 2.51 26.71
N PRO A 280 19.27 3.54 26.21
CA PRO A 280 19.04 4.93 26.61
C PRO A 280 17.87 5.58 25.86
N ASP A 281 17.15 6.48 26.55
CA ASP A 281 16.01 7.26 26.03
C ASP A 281 16.44 8.61 25.41
N ALA A 282 15.58 9.23 24.61
CA ALA A 282 15.86 10.46 23.86
C ALA A 282 15.24 11.72 24.50
N PRO A 283 15.91 12.89 24.44
CA PRO A 283 15.45 14.10 25.13
C PRO A 283 14.32 14.82 24.39
N ALA A 284 13.36 15.36 25.14
CA ALA A 284 12.30 16.23 24.64
C ALA A 284 12.46 17.68 25.12
N ASP A 285 12.30 18.58 24.16
CA ASP A 285 12.40 20.05 24.15
C ASP A 285 11.96 20.83 25.41
N GLY A 286 12.64 21.96 25.65
CA GLY A 286 12.43 22.82 26.83
C GLY A 286 11.82 24.18 26.46
N ALA A 287 10.51 24.34 26.65
CA ALA A 287 9.82 25.61 26.42
C ALA A 287 10.16 26.65 27.51
N GLU A 288 10.75 27.78 27.10
CA GLU A 288 11.17 28.86 28.00
C GLU A 288 9.98 29.65 28.56
N ASN A 289 10.02 30.00 29.85
CA ASN A 289 8.88 30.55 30.58
C ASN A 289 8.92 32.09 30.70
N THR A 290 7.74 32.71 30.65
CA THR A 290 7.57 34.16 30.82
C THR A 290 7.68 34.60 32.28
N ASP A 291 8.37 35.71 32.57
CA ASP A 291 7.84 36.75 33.46
C ASP A 291 8.47 38.14 33.18
N LYS A 292 7.99 39.15 33.88
CA LYS A 292 8.10 40.59 33.63
C LYS A 292 9.38 41.19 34.24
N LYS A 293 9.86 42.30 33.65
CA LYS A 293 9.87 43.57 34.39
C LYS A 293 9.81 44.79 33.49
#